data_AF-A0A1E1G9K6-F1
#
_entry.id   AF-A0A1E1G9K6-F1
#
_cell.length_a   1.000
_cell.length_b   1.000
_cell.length_c   1.000
_cell.angle_alpha   90.00
_cell.angle_beta   90.00
_cell.angle_gamma   90.00
#
_symmetry.space_group_name_H-M   'P 1'
#
loop_
_entity.id
_entity.type
_entity.pdbx_description
1 polymer ?
#
loop_
_entity_poly.entity_id
_entity_poly.type
_entity_poly.pdbx_seq_one_letter_code
_entity_poly.pdbx_strand_id
1 'polypeptide(L)'
;MPITSLEIKDKTFGTRFRGFDPEEVDEFLDIVVRDYEDLVRSNHEKETRIKNLEERLSYFDEMKDSLSQSVLIAQDTAERVKQAAQERSNNIIQQAEQDAQRLLEEAKYKANEILRQATDNAKKVAVETEELKNKSRVFHQRLKSTIESQLAIVESSDWEDILRPTATYLQTSDEAFKEVVGEVLGESVSLQPEEEPIDMTRQFTPEEVAELQARIEAGNKELAEFEAQQNQHTEELVQHEESVEVEATAATEEDANKESVLIL
;
A
#
# COMPACT_ATOMS: atom_id res chain seq x y z
N MET A 1 -32.02 95.19 20.55
CA MET A 1 -33.36 95.72 20.19
C MET A 1 -33.44 97.20 20.53
N PRO A 2 -34.24 98.01 19.81
CA PRO A 2 -34.31 99.46 20.00
C PRO A 2 -35.26 99.94 21.11
N ILE A 3 -36.19 99.09 21.61
CA ILE A 3 -37.10 99.42 22.72
C ILE A 3 -37.37 98.17 23.59
N THR A 4 -37.33 98.31 24.91
CA THR A 4 -37.59 97.28 25.94
C THR A 4 -38.99 97.43 26.56
N SER A 5 -39.54 96.36 27.15
CA SER A 5 -40.83 96.44 27.87
C SER A 5 -40.83 97.50 28.98
N LEU A 6 -39.68 97.67 29.65
CA LEU A 6 -39.46 98.72 30.64
C LEU A 6 -39.53 100.13 30.03
N GLU A 7 -38.92 100.33 28.86
CA GLU A 7 -38.96 101.63 28.15
C GLU A 7 -40.36 101.96 27.60
N ILE A 8 -41.22 100.97 27.36
CA ILE A 8 -42.63 101.19 26.99
C ILE A 8 -43.43 101.64 28.23
N LYS A 9 -43.17 101.02 29.39
CA LYS A 9 -43.83 101.35 30.66
C LYS A 9 -43.44 102.73 31.19
N ASP A 10 -42.17 103.11 31.09
CA ASP A 10 -41.66 104.40 31.59
C ASP A 10 -41.87 105.55 30.58
N LYS A 11 -42.60 105.32 29.48
CA LYS A 11 -42.77 106.30 28.41
C LYS A 11 -43.78 107.39 28.80
N THR A 12 -43.28 108.60 29.00
CA THR A 12 -44.14 109.78 29.20
C THR A 12 -44.46 110.48 27.88
N PHE A 13 -45.73 110.86 27.67
CA PHE A 13 -46.19 111.62 26.51
C PHE A 13 -46.49 113.08 26.88
N GLY A 14 -46.22 114.02 25.97
CA GLY A 14 -46.55 115.44 26.18
C GLY A 14 -48.04 115.72 25.96
N THR A 15 -48.67 116.48 26.85
CA THR A 15 -50.10 116.86 26.76
C THR A 15 -50.33 118.01 25.77
N ARG A 16 -51.32 117.89 24.88
CA ARG A 16 -51.81 118.97 24.00
C ARG A 16 -53.32 119.12 24.11
N PHE A 17 -53.84 120.31 23.82
CA PHE A 17 -55.29 120.58 23.80
C PHE A 17 -55.97 119.71 22.72
N ARG A 18 -56.93 118.85 23.12
CA ARG A 18 -57.56 117.75 22.32
C ARG A 18 -56.63 116.56 21.98
N GLY A 19 -55.81 116.10 22.93
CA GLY A 19 -55.06 114.83 22.84
C GLY A 19 -55.88 113.59 23.24
N PHE A 20 -55.24 112.42 23.19
CA PHE A 20 -55.80 111.16 23.71
C PHE A 20 -55.97 111.23 25.24
N ASP A 21 -56.91 110.45 25.77
CA ASP A 21 -57.12 110.32 27.21
C ASP A 21 -55.92 109.58 27.84
N PRO A 22 -55.21 110.18 28.82
CA PRO A 22 -54.10 109.53 29.49
C PRO A 22 -54.45 108.17 30.11
N GLU A 23 -55.65 108.01 30.68
CA GLU A 23 -56.04 106.75 31.35
C GLU A 23 -56.21 105.60 30.35
N GLU A 24 -56.84 105.88 29.19
CA GLU A 24 -57.03 104.89 28.12
C GLU A 24 -55.69 104.50 27.47
N VAL A 25 -54.76 105.45 27.34
CA VAL A 25 -53.41 105.19 26.82
C VAL A 25 -52.60 104.34 27.79
N ASP A 26 -52.66 104.61 29.10
CA ASP A 26 -51.97 103.81 30.11
C ASP A 26 -52.50 102.37 30.17
N GLU A 27 -53.83 102.17 30.11
CA GLU A 27 -54.42 100.82 30.10
C GLU A 27 -54.01 100.04 28.83
N PHE A 28 -53.93 100.71 27.67
CA PHE A 28 -53.42 100.10 26.46
C PHE A 28 -51.93 99.75 26.55
N LEU A 29 -51.10 100.64 27.11
CA LEU A 29 -49.67 100.38 27.31
C LEU A 29 -49.43 99.20 28.26
N ASP A 30 -50.25 99.01 29.29
CA ASP A 30 -50.17 97.85 30.19
C ASP A 30 -50.46 96.51 29.48
N ILE A 31 -51.34 96.51 28.47
CA ILE A 31 -51.59 95.34 27.62
C ILE A 31 -50.39 95.11 26.69
N VAL A 32 -49.91 96.18 26.04
CA VAL A 32 -48.75 96.12 25.13
C VAL A 32 -47.50 95.63 25.86
N VAL A 33 -47.25 96.10 27.08
CA VAL A 33 -46.10 95.67 27.90
C VAL A 33 -46.20 94.17 28.18
N ARG A 34 -47.37 93.66 28.60
CA ARG A 34 -47.57 92.22 28.85
C ARG A 34 -47.34 91.37 27.61
N ASP A 35 -47.99 91.73 26.50
CA ASP A 35 -47.86 90.99 25.24
C ASP A 35 -46.40 91.04 24.72
N TYR A 36 -45.71 92.16 24.91
CA TYR A 36 -44.30 92.30 24.51
C TYR A 36 -43.37 91.47 25.41
N GLU A 37 -43.62 91.39 26.71
CA GLU A 37 -42.87 90.50 27.62
C GLU A 37 -43.06 89.03 27.28
N ASP A 38 -44.30 88.62 27.00
CA ASP A 38 -44.62 87.24 26.59
C ASP A 38 -43.98 86.91 25.23
N LEU A 39 -43.99 87.87 24.29
CA LEU A 39 -43.33 87.73 22.99
C LEU A 39 -41.81 87.56 23.16
N VAL A 40 -41.16 88.40 23.98
CA VAL A 40 -39.71 88.32 24.25
C VAL A 40 -39.36 86.98 24.91
N ARG A 41 -40.15 86.54 25.90
CA ARG A 41 -39.96 85.23 26.54
C ARG A 41 -40.09 84.10 25.53
N SER A 42 -41.16 84.11 24.72
CA SER A 42 -41.39 83.08 23.70
C SER A 42 -40.28 83.07 22.65
N ASN A 43 -39.76 84.24 22.26
CA ASN A 43 -38.67 84.33 21.31
C ASN A 43 -37.38 83.73 21.89
N HIS A 44 -37.06 84.03 23.16
CA HIS A 44 -35.90 83.45 23.82
C HIS A 44 -35.99 81.92 23.98
N GLU A 45 -37.17 81.40 24.32
CA GLU A 45 -37.42 79.95 24.38
C GLU A 45 -37.26 79.29 23.00
N LYS A 46 -37.76 79.94 21.94
CA LYS A 46 -37.61 79.46 20.56
C LYS A 46 -36.16 79.50 20.11
N GLU A 47 -35.43 80.58 20.35
CA GLU A 47 -33.99 80.69 20.05
C GLU A 47 -33.19 79.59 20.75
N THR A 48 -33.46 79.35 22.03
CA THR A 48 -32.80 78.27 22.79
C THR A 48 -33.11 76.91 22.19
N ARG A 49 -34.37 76.68 21.78
CA ARG A 49 -34.78 75.42 21.15
C ARG A 49 -34.19 75.23 19.76
N ILE A 50 -34.11 76.29 18.95
CA ILE A 50 -33.46 76.29 17.64
C ILE A 50 -31.99 75.92 17.81
N LYS A 51 -31.29 76.60 18.73
CA LYS A 51 -29.88 76.31 19.01
C LYS A 51 -29.65 74.85 19.43
N ASN A 52 -30.49 74.31 20.31
CA ASN A 52 -30.40 72.90 20.71
C ASN A 52 -30.64 71.93 19.54
N LEU A 53 -31.62 72.24 18.68
CA LEU A 53 -31.91 71.43 17.49
C LEU A 53 -30.76 71.50 16.47
N GLU A 54 -30.17 72.66 16.26
CA GLU A 54 -29.01 72.86 15.39
C GLU A 54 -27.80 72.06 15.89
N GLU A 55 -27.51 72.10 17.20
CA GLU A 55 -26.43 71.30 17.81
C GLU A 55 -26.66 69.79 17.62
N ARG A 56 -27.90 69.32 17.82
CA ARG A 56 -28.24 67.89 17.59
C ARG A 56 -28.15 67.52 16.11
N LEU A 57 -28.53 68.41 15.20
CA LEU A 57 -28.45 68.18 13.78
C LEU A 57 -26.98 68.04 13.33
N SER A 58 -26.12 68.94 13.80
CA SER A 58 -24.67 68.86 13.58
C SER A 58 -24.08 67.53 14.06
N TYR A 59 -24.47 67.07 15.25
CA TYR A 59 -24.04 65.77 15.77
C TYR A 59 -24.49 64.59 14.88
N PHE A 60 -25.74 64.64 14.38
CA PHE A 60 -26.23 63.59 13.48
C PHE A 60 -25.54 63.62 12.12
N ASP A 61 -25.22 64.80 11.59
CA ASP A 61 -24.46 64.91 10.34
C ASP A 61 -23.05 64.36 10.50
N GLU A 62 -22.33 64.68 11.59
CA GLU A 62 -21.02 64.11 11.89
C GLU A 62 -21.08 62.58 12.06
N MET A 63 -22.10 62.08 12.76
CA MET A 63 -22.30 60.63 12.93
C MET A 63 -22.59 59.94 11.59
N LYS A 64 -23.43 60.55 10.74
CA LYS A 64 -23.74 60.04 9.41
C LYS A 64 -22.48 59.98 8.55
N ASP A 65 -21.65 61.00 8.58
CA ASP A 65 -20.40 61.03 7.81
C ASP A 65 -19.41 59.97 8.30
N SER A 66 -19.26 59.82 9.62
CA SER A 66 -18.44 58.76 10.23
C SER A 66 -18.94 57.36 9.86
N LEU A 67 -20.26 57.15 9.89
CA LEU A 67 -20.87 55.88 9.52
C LEU A 67 -20.67 55.58 8.03
N SER A 68 -20.90 56.57 7.16
CA SER A 68 -20.69 56.48 5.72
C SER A 68 -19.24 56.09 5.40
N GLN A 69 -18.29 56.75 6.05
CA GLN A 69 -16.87 56.44 5.90
C GLN A 69 -16.53 55.03 6.41
N SER A 70 -17.10 54.62 7.53
CA SER A 70 -16.91 53.26 8.08
C SER A 70 -17.45 52.19 7.13
N VAL A 71 -18.61 52.41 6.52
CA VAL A 71 -19.19 51.49 5.52
C VAL A 71 -18.30 51.40 4.29
N LEU A 72 -17.76 52.52 3.81
CA LEU A 72 -16.88 52.54 2.65
C LEU A 72 -15.56 51.80 2.93
N ILE A 73 -14.97 52.00 4.11
CA ILE A 73 -13.77 51.26 4.54
C ILE A 73 -14.08 49.76 4.67
N ALA A 74 -15.24 49.39 5.22
CA ALA A 74 -15.65 48.00 5.33
C ALA A 74 -15.82 47.34 3.95
N GLN A 75 -16.40 48.06 2.98
CA GLN A 75 -16.53 47.58 1.60
C GLN A 75 -15.16 47.42 0.92
N ASP A 76 -14.27 48.41 1.02
CA ASP A 76 -12.90 48.31 0.47
C ASP A 76 -12.13 47.16 1.12
N THR A 77 -12.25 46.99 2.44
CA THR A 77 -11.62 45.88 3.16
C THR A 77 -12.17 44.53 2.71
N ALA A 78 -13.49 44.42 2.54
CA ALA A 78 -14.12 43.19 2.06
C ALA A 78 -13.66 42.83 0.65
N GLU A 79 -13.58 43.81 -0.27
CA GLU A 79 -13.11 43.55 -1.63
C GLU A 79 -11.62 43.19 -1.65
N ARG A 80 -10.77 43.85 -0.84
CA ARG A 80 -9.36 43.48 -0.69
C ARG A 80 -9.18 42.06 -0.16
N VAL A 81 -9.96 41.67 0.85
CA VAL A 81 -9.92 40.31 1.42
C VAL A 81 -10.35 39.29 0.37
N LYS A 82 -11.41 39.58 -0.38
CA LYS A 82 -11.88 38.73 -1.48
C LYS A 82 -10.84 38.59 -2.58
N GLN A 83 -10.22 39.68 -3.01
CA GLN A 83 -9.15 39.66 -4.02
C GLN A 83 -7.95 38.85 -3.52
N ALA A 84 -7.47 39.10 -2.30
CA ALA A 84 -6.36 38.36 -1.70
C ALA A 84 -6.67 36.86 -1.55
N ALA A 85 -7.91 36.51 -1.18
CA ALA A 85 -8.35 35.12 -1.11
C ALA A 85 -8.35 34.46 -2.50
N GLN A 86 -8.84 35.17 -3.53
CA GLN A 86 -8.84 34.68 -4.90
C GLN A 86 -7.42 34.48 -5.44
N GLU A 87 -6.52 35.43 -5.23
CA GLU A 87 -5.11 35.32 -5.63
C GLU A 87 -4.42 34.15 -4.93
N ARG A 88 -4.64 33.98 -3.61
CA ARG A 88 -4.12 32.82 -2.87
C ARG A 88 -4.69 31.50 -3.40
N SER A 89 -5.99 31.45 -3.65
CA SER A 89 -6.64 30.27 -4.22
C SER A 89 -6.03 29.89 -5.57
N ASN A 90 -5.86 30.86 -6.45
CA ASN A 90 -5.27 30.63 -7.78
C ASN A 90 -3.82 30.13 -7.67
N ASN A 91 -3.02 30.71 -6.76
CA ASN A 91 -1.66 30.25 -6.51
C ASN A 91 -1.62 28.81 -5.97
N ILE A 92 -2.51 28.47 -5.03
CA ILE A 92 -2.61 27.10 -4.48
C ILE A 92 -2.96 26.11 -5.59
N ILE A 93 -3.91 26.45 -6.46
CA ILE A 93 -4.31 25.60 -7.59
C ILE A 93 -3.13 25.40 -8.54
N GLN A 94 -2.45 26.48 -8.94
CA GLN A 94 -1.28 26.39 -9.82
C GLN A 94 -0.15 25.56 -9.21
N GLN A 95 0.13 25.74 -7.92
CA GLN A 95 1.15 24.95 -7.22
C GLN A 95 0.76 23.47 -7.17
N ALA A 96 -0.49 23.16 -6.84
CA ALA A 96 -0.99 21.79 -6.81
C ALA A 96 -0.94 21.13 -8.19
N GLU A 97 -1.26 21.86 -9.27
CA GLU A 97 -1.14 21.38 -10.65
C GLU A 97 0.32 21.08 -11.02
N GLN A 98 1.25 21.96 -10.66
CA GLN A 98 2.68 21.75 -10.89
C GLN A 98 3.23 20.54 -10.11
N ASP A 99 2.85 20.42 -8.84
CA ASP A 99 3.27 19.29 -8.00
C ASP A 99 2.67 17.97 -8.48
N ALA A 100 1.40 17.97 -8.89
CA ALA A 100 0.76 16.80 -9.49
C ALA A 100 1.46 16.39 -10.79
N GLN A 101 1.78 17.35 -11.66
CA GLN A 101 2.48 17.09 -12.92
C GLN A 101 3.89 16.51 -12.65
N ARG A 102 4.63 17.09 -11.71
CA ARG A 102 5.95 16.60 -11.29
C ARG A 102 5.88 15.17 -10.75
N LEU A 103 4.91 14.88 -9.87
CA LEU A 103 4.70 13.56 -9.32
C LEU A 103 4.35 12.53 -10.41
N LEU A 104 3.52 12.93 -11.36
CA LEU A 104 3.12 12.09 -12.50
C LEU A 104 4.32 11.79 -13.40
N GLU A 105 5.16 12.77 -13.69
CA GLU A 105 6.40 12.59 -14.45
C GLU A 105 7.39 11.67 -13.73
N GLU A 106 7.59 11.85 -12.42
CA GLU A 106 8.46 10.99 -11.62
C GLU A 106 7.92 9.55 -11.57
N ALA A 107 6.61 9.37 -11.39
CA ALA A 107 5.97 8.07 -11.41
C ALA A 107 6.12 7.39 -12.78
N LYS A 108 5.92 8.11 -13.88
CA LYS A 108 6.16 7.61 -15.23
C LYS A 108 7.62 7.22 -15.44
N TYR A 109 8.56 8.02 -14.97
CA TYR A 109 9.99 7.72 -15.08
C TYR A 109 10.33 6.42 -14.33
N LYS A 110 9.91 6.29 -13.07
CA LYS A 110 10.11 5.07 -12.27
C LYS A 110 9.44 3.85 -12.89
N ALA A 111 8.22 3.99 -13.40
CA ALA A 111 7.52 2.90 -14.07
C ALA A 111 8.27 2.41 -15.31
N ASN A 112 8.75 3.33 -16.16
CA ASN A 112 9.55 2.97 -17.33
C ASN A 112 10.87 2.31 -16.93
N GLU A 113 11.52 2.77 -15.87
CA GLU A 113 12.75 2.17 -15.37
C GLU A 113 12.50 0.74 -14.86
N ILE A 114 11.44 0.51 -14.09
CA ILE A 114 11.04 -0.83 -13.62
C ILE A 114 10.75 -1.74 -14.82
N LEU A 115 10.00 -1.26 -15.82
CA LEU A 115 9.71 -2.05 -17.02
C LEU A 115 10.97 -2.43 -17.79
N ARG A 116 11.93 -1.50 -17.89
CA ARG A 116 13.22 -1.76 -18.52
C ARG A 116 14.00 -2.82 -17.76
N GLN A 117 14.14 -2.66 -16.44
CA GLN A 117 14.82 -3.63 -15.58
C GLN A 117 14.16 -5.01 -15.63
N ALA A 118 12.83 -5.07 -15.58
CA ALA A 118 12.07 -6.31 -15.71
C ALA A 118 12.32 -6.99 -17.07
N THR A 119 12.35 -6.20 -18.15
CA THR A 119 12.64 -6.71 -19.51
C THR A 119 14.06 -7.24 -19.62
N ASP A 120 15.05 -6.54 -19.07
CA ASP A 120 16.45 -6.96 -19.11
C ASP A 120 16.67 -8.23 -18.25
N ASN A 121 16.03 -8.30 -17.08
CA ASN A 121 16.03 -9.50 -16.24
C ASN A 121 15.35 -10.68 -16.95
N ALA A 122 14.20 -10.47 -17.60
CA ALA A 122 13.51 -11.52 -18.36
C ALA A 122 14.38 -12.06 -19.50
N LYS A 123 15.07 -11.18 -20.24
CA LYS A 123 16.04 -11.60 -21.27
C LYS A 123 17.18 -12.42 -20.67
N LYS A 124 17.73 -11.98 -19.53
CA LYS A 124 18.80 -12.70 -18.84
C LYS A 124 18.35 -14.10 -18.43
N VAL A 125 17.19 -14.22 -17.79
CA VAL A 125 16.61 -15.52 -17.38
C VAL A 125 16.36 -16.41 -18.59
N ALA A 126 15.87 -15.86 -19.70
CA ALA A 126 15.68 -16.63 -20.93
C ALA A 126 17.00 -17.19 -21.49
N VAL A 127 18.07 -16.38 -21.51
CA VAL A 127 19.40 -16.83 -21.92
C VAL A 127 19.94 -17.91 -20.99
N GLU A 128 19.88 -17.69 -19.67
CA GLU A 128 20.32 -18.67 -18.67
C GLU A 128 19.56 -20.00 -18.77
N THR A 129 18.25 -19.93 -19.07
CA THR A 129 17.41 -21.12 -19.28
C THR A 129 17.84 -21.89 -20.53
N GLU A 130 18.10 -21.22 -21.65
CA GLU A 130 18.60 -21.85 -22.87
C GLU A 130 20.01 -22.45 -22.68
N GLU A 131 20.89 -21.77 -21.94
CA GLU A 131 22.19 -22.31 -21.58
C GLU A 131 22.07 -23.56 -20.71
N LEU A 132 21.20 -23.55 -19.70
CA LEU A 132 20.95 -24.70 -18.84
C LEU A 132 20.39 -25.88 -19.63
N LYS A 133 19.44 -25.63 -20.53
CA LYS A 133 18.86 -26.64 -21.43
C LYS A 133 19.94 -27.25 -22.34
N ASN A 134 20.83 -26.43 -22.88
CA ASN A 134 21.97 -26.91 -23.67
C ASN A 134 22.92 -27.78 -22.83
N LYS A 135 23.27 -27.35 -21.62
CA LYS A 135 24.08 -28.15 -20.67
C LYS A 135 23.41 -29.48 -20.34
N SER A 136 22.10 -29.46 -20.07
CA SER A 136 21.31 -30.68 -19.79
C SER A 136 21.28 -31.63 -20.98
N ARG A 137 21.13 -31.11 -22.21
CA ARG A 137 21.17 -31.92 -23.43
C ARG A 137 22.52 -32.60 -23.61
N VAL A 138 23.62 -31.87 -23.42
CA VAL A 138 24.98 -32.42 -23.50
C VAL A 138 25.22 -33.46 -22.41
N PHE A 139 24.77 -33.21 -21.18
CA PHE A 139 24.85 -34.16 -20.09
C PHE A 139 24.08 -35.45 -20.40
N HIS A 140 22.83 -35.33 -20.86
CA HIS A 140 22.02 -36.47 -21.26
C HIS A 140 22.69 -37.31 -22.36
N GLN A 141 23.28 -36.67 -23.37
CA GLN A 141 24.04 -37.37 -24.43
C GLN A 141 25.26 -38.12 -23.88
N ARG A 142 26.03 -37.49 -22.97
CA ARG A 142 27.18 -38.14 -22.32
C ARG A 142 26.76 -39.32 -21.46
N LEU A 143 25.70 -39.17 -20.68
CA LEU A 143 25.14 -40.23 -19.85
C LEU A 143 24.69 -41.41 -20.72
N LYS A 144 23.92 -41.14 -21.78
CA LYS A 144 23.49 -42.16 -22.73
C LYS A 144 24.68 -42.91 -23.33
N SER A 145 25.68 -42.20 -23.85
CA SER A 145 26.90 -42.80 -24.41
C SER A 145 27.66 -43.65 -23.38
N THR A 146 27.72 -43.20 -22.13
CA THR A 146 28.36 -43.96 -21.05
C THR A 146 27.60 -45.25 -20.76
N ILE A 147 26.27 -45.20 -20.65
CA ILE A 147 25.44 -46.39 -20.44
C ILE A 147 25.55 -47.35 -21.64
N GLU A 148 25.48 -46.86 -22.87
CA GLU A 148 25.67 -47.66 -24.08
C GLU A 148 27.04 -48.33 -24.11
N SER A 149 28.10 -47.63 -23.69
CA SER A 149 29.44 -48.23 -23.59
C SER A 149 29.54 -49.31 -22.50
N GLN A 150 28.87 -49.12 -21.35
CA GLN A 150 28.85 -50.12 -20.28
C GLN A 150 28.02 -51.33 -20.68
N LEU A 151 26.89 -51.11 -21.36
CA LEU A 151 26.06 -52.18 -21.91
C LEU A 151 26.83 -52.99 -22.95
N ALA A 152 27.56 -52.34 -23.85
CA ALA A 152 28.41 -53.02 -24.84
C ALA A 152 29.50 -53.89 -24.20
N ILE A 153 30.02 -53.50 -23.03
CA ILE A 153 30.95 -54.33 -22.24
C ILE A 153 30.21 -55.55 -21.66
N VAL A 154 29.00 -55.38 -21.13
CA VAL A 154 28.20 -56.49 -20.57
C VAL A 154 27.76 -57.47 -21.66
N GLU A 155 27.43 -56.97 -22.84
CA GLU A 155 27.05 -57.76 -24.01
C GLU A 155 28.26 -58.36 -24.76
N SER A 156 29.50 -58.11 -24.29
CA SER A 156 30.68 -58.68 -24.94
C SER A 156 30.78 -60.18 -24.70
N SER A 157 31.29 -60.92 -25.69
CA SER A 157 31.55 -62.36 -25.59
C SER A 157 32.58 -62.72 -24.51
N ASP A 158 33.28 -61.74 -23.95
CA ASP A 158 34.19 -61.97 -22.83
C ASP A 158 33.43 -62.46 -21.59
N TRP A 159 32.18 -61.99 -21.40
CA TRP A 159 31.31 -62.53 -20.36
C TRP A 159 30.82 -63.93 -20.66
N GLU A 160 30.55 -64.26 -21.92
CA GLU A 160 30.22 -65.62 -22.34
C GLU A 160 31.37 -66.58 -21.98
N ASP A 161 32.62 -66.14 -22.14
CA ASP A 161 33.83 -66.90 -21.78
C ASP A 161 34.05 -66.99 -20.26
N ILE A 162 33.86 -65.90 -19.52
CA ILE A 162 33.98 -65.88 -18.05
C ILE A 162 32.88 -66.70 -17.38
N LEU A 163 31.67 -66.69 -17.94
CA LEU A 163 30.50 -67.38 -17.41
C LEU A 163 30.36 -68.83 -17.91
N ARG A 164 31.32 -69.34 -18.71
CA ARG A 164 31.31 -70.76 -19.10
C ARG A 164 31.32 -71.64 -17.85
N PRO A 165 30.47 -72.69 -17.79
CA PRO A 165 30.47 -73.61 -16.66
C PRO A 165 31.88 -74.17 -16.44
N THR A 166 32.40 -74.02 -15.22
CA THR A 166 33.74 -74.46 -14.81
C THR A 166 33.95 -75.96 -15.08
N ALA A 167 32.86 -76.75 -15.17
CA ALA A 167 32.87 -78.14 -15.61
C ALA A 167 33.59 -78.38 -16.96
N THR A 168 33.54 -77.41 -17.88
CA THR A 168 34.23 -77.49 -19.17
C THR A 168 35.76 -77.49 -19.01
N TYR A 169 36.27 -76.75 -18.02
CA TYR A 169 37.70 -76.70 -17.70
C TYR A 169 38.15 -77.92 -16.87
N LEU A 170 37.25 -78.49 -16.06
CA LEU A 170 37.52 -79.70 -15.29
C LEU A 170 37.68 -80.96 -16.16
N GLN A 171 36.97 -81.02 -17.29
CA GLN A 171 37.06 -82.16 -18.21
C GLN A 171 38.43 -82.25 -18.93
N THR A 172 39.09 -81.11 -19.15
CA THR A 172 40.46 -81.06 -19.69
C THR A 172 41.55 -81.22 -18.63
N SER A 173 41.28 -80.86 -17.37
CA SER A 173 42.27 -81.03 -16.30
C SER A 173 42.39 -82.48 -15.82
N ASP A 174 41.36 -83.32 -15.98
CA ASP A 174 41.42 -84.75 -15.65
C ASP A 174 42.33 -85.54 -16.59
N GLU A 175 42.49 -85.11 -17.84
CA GLU A 175 43.41 -85.72 -18.80
C GLU A 175 44.86 -85.31 -18.54
N ALA A 176 45.11 -84.01 -18.30
CA ALA A 176 46.44 -83.50 -17.95
C ALA A 176 46.92 -83.96 -16.56
N PHE A 177 46.01 -84.13 -15.60
CA PHE A 177 46.35 -84.65 -14.27
C PHE A 177 46.69 -86.15 -14.31
N LYS A 178 46.00 -86.94 -15.16
CA LYS A 178 46.32 -88.36 -15.40
C LYS A 178 47.67 -88.55 -16.09
N GLU A 179 48.04 -87.66 -17.01
CA GLU A 179 49.35 -87.69 -17.69
C GLU A 179 50.50 -87.44 -16.69
N VAL A 180 50.37 -86.42 -15.85
CA VAL A 180 51.40 -86.06 -14.85
C VAL A 180 51.48 -87.08 -13.71
N VAL A 181 50.36 -87.66 -13.27
CA VAL A 181 50.35 -88.72 -12.25
C VAL A 181 50.94 -90.03 -12.81
N GLY A 182 50.77 -90.30 -14.11
CA GLY A 182 51.38 -91.44 -14.80
C GLY A 182 52.90 -91.31 -14.98
N GLU A 183 53.43 -90.10 -15.12
CA GLU A 183 54.87 -89.86 -15.31
C GLU A 183 55.69 -89.98 -14.00
N VAL A 184 55.05 -89.79 -12.83
CA VAL A 184 55.75 -89.72 -11.54
C VAL A 184 55.71 -91.04 -10.74
N LEU A 185 54.73 -91.93 -10.97
CA LEU A 185 54.54 -93.17 -10.20
C LEU A 185 54.44 -94.37 -11.14
N GLY A 186 55.60 -94.95 -11.49
CA GLY A 186 55.71 -96.07 -12.42
C GLY A 186 55.19 -97.44 -11.91
N GLU A 187 53.90 -97.56 -11.58
CA GLU A 187 53.14 -98.82 -11.56
C GLU A 187 51.62 -98.57 -11.54
N SER A 188 50.85 -99.35 -12.31
CA SER A 188 49.39 -99.25 -12.41
C SER A 188 48.69 -99.73 -11.13
N VAL A 189 48.14 -98.79 -10.34
CA VAL A 189 47.26 -99.12 -9.22
C VAL A 189 45.81 -99.15 -9.71
N SER A 190 45.16 -100.29 -9.47
CA SER A 190 43.76 -100.56 -9.77
C SER A 190 42.83 -99.64 -8.98
N LEU A 191 41.83 -99.08 -9.66
CA LEU A 191 40.64 -98.52 -9.02
C LEU A 191 39.69 -99.67 -8.63
N GLN A 192 39.15 -99.58 -7.42
CA GLN A 192 37.89 -100.24 -7.03
C GLN A 192 36.99 -99.22 -6.29
N PRO A 193 35.66 -99.41 -6.33
CA PRO A 193 34.77 -98.42 -6.94
C PRO A 193 33.70 -97.81 -6.00
N GLU A 194 33.04 -96.78 -6.52
CA GLU A 194 31.71 -96.24 -6.17
C GLU A 194 31.51 -95.56 -4.80
N GLU A 195 31.41 -94.22 -4.83
CA GLU A 195 30.32 -93.50 -4.14
C GLU A 195 29.71 -92.48 -5.13
N GLU A 196 28.40 -92.28 -4.98
CA GLU A 196 27.40 -91.92 -6.00
C GLU A 196 27.66 -90.66 -6.85
N PRO A 197 27.12 -90.59 -8.09
CA PRO A 197 27.03 -89.33 -8.80
C PRO A 197 26.16 -88.36 -8.00
N ILE A 198 26.77 -87.29 -7.50
CA ILE A 198 26.07 -86.16 -6.89
C ILE A 198 25.08 -85.64 -7.94
N ASP A 199 23.79 -85.81 -7.65
CA ASP A 199 22.69 -85.33 -8.48
C ASP A 199 22.76 -83.80 -8.58
N MET A 200 23.30 -83.30 -9.70
CA MET A 200 23.44 -81.86 -9.98
C MET A 200 22.10 -81.17 -10.30
N THR A 201 20.97 -81.85 -10.10
CA THR A 201 19.63 -81.26 -10.14
C THR A 201 18.98 -81.23 -8.76
N ARG A 202 19.66 -80.63 -7.77
CA ARG A 202 19.04 -80.30 -6.47
C ARG A 202 17.87 -79.33 -6.68
N GLN A 203 16.67 -79.89 -6.85
CA GLN A 203 15.43 -79.15 -6.71
C GLN A 203 15.33 -78.72 -5.23
N PHE A 204 15.11 -77.43 -4.99
CA PHE A 204 14.95 -76.90 -3.63
C PHE A 204 13.97 -77.75 -2.84
N THR A 205 14.33 -78.10 -1.61
CA THR A 205 13.39 -78.81 -0.75
C THR A 205 12.17 -77.91 -0.48
N PRO A 206 10.96 -78.45 -0.26
CA PRO A 206 9.76 -77.65 -0.03
C PRO A 206 9.91 -76.65 1.14
N GLU A 207 10.78 -76.95 2.11
CA GLU A 207 11.11 -76.06 3.23
C GLU A 207 11.98 -74.87 2.80
N GLU A 208 12.98 -75.09 1.93
CA GLU A 208 13.84 -74.02 1.40
C GLU A 208 13.05 -73.07 0.48
N VAL A 209 12.08 -73.58 -0.28
CA VAL A 209 11.16 -72.74 -1.07
C VAL A 209 10.25 -71.91 -0.16
N ALA A 210 9.77 -72.47 0.94
CA ALA A 210 8.96 -71.75 1.91
C ALA A 210 9.76 -70.64 2.62
N GLU A 211 11.04 -70.90 2.94
CA GLU A 211 11.94 -69.88 3.52
C GLU A 211 12.21 -68.75 2.51
N LEU A 212 12.44 -69.08 1.24
CA LEU A 212 12.61 -68.09 0.17
C LEU A 212 11.34 -67.24 -0.03
N GLN A 213 10.16 -67.87 -0.03
CA GLN A 213 8.87 -67.19 -0.13
C GLN A 213 8.66 -66.22 1.04
N ALA A 214 8.97 -66.66 2.26
CA ALA A 214 8.88 -65.82 3.47
C ALA A 214 9.86 -64.63 3.41
N ARG A 215 11.05 -64.82 2.83
CA ARG A 215 12.04 -63.75 2.63
C ARG A 215 11.55 -62.70 1.64
N ILE A 216 10.87 -63.12 0.57
CA ILE A 216 10.28 -62.23 -0.45
C ILE A 216 9.11 -61.44 0.16
N GLU A 217 8.25 -62.08 0.94
CA GLU A 217 7.14 -61.40 1.62
C GLU A 217 7.63 -60.39 2.65
N ALA A 218 8.70 -60.70 3.40
CA ALA A 218 9.33 -59.76 4.32
C ALA A 218 9.88 -58.53 3.58
N GLY A 219 10.57 -58.74 2.46
CA GLY A 219 11.09 -57.64 1.64
C GLY A 219 9.99 -56.76 1.03
N ASN A 220 8.90 -57.36 0.55
CA ASN A 220 7.74 -56.62 0.03
C ASN A 220 7.05 -55.79 1.12
N LYS A 221 7.03 -56.29 2.36
CA LYS A 221 6.47 -55.56 3.49
C LYS A 221 7.34 -54.36 3.87
N GLU A 222 8.65 -54.51 3.92
CA GLU A 222 9.59 -53.39 4.15
C GLU A 222 9.48 -52.32 3.05
N LEU A 223 9.29 -52.74 1.79
CA LEU A 223 9.10 -51.81 0.67
C LEU A 223 7.79 -51.02 0.79
N ALA A 224 6.70 -51.68 1.17
CA ALA A 224 5.40 -51.03 1.39
C ALA A 224 5.43 -50.07 2.60
N GLU A 225 6.16 -50.40 3.66
CA GLU A 225 6.38 -49.51 4.80
C GLU A 225 7.20 -48.27 4.41
N PHE A 226 8.20 -48.42 3.54
CA PHE A 226 8.98 -47.30 3.00
C PHE A 226 8.16 -46.38 2.09
N GLU A 227 7.35 -46.94 1.18
CA GLU A 227 6.45 -46.16 0.33
C GLU A 227 5.38 -45.41 1.15
N ALA A 228 4.86 -46.04 2.22
CA ALA A 228 3.92 -45.39 3.12
C ALA A 228 4.55 -44.21 3.89
N GLN A 229 5.80 -44.34 4.34
CA GLN A 229 6.53 -43.22 4.97
C GLN A 229 6.82 -42.09 3.98
N GLN A 230 7.14 -42.41 2.71
CA GLN A 230 7.34 -41.39 1.68
C GLN A 230 6.06 -40.63 1.35
N ASN A 231 4.91 -41.32 1.30
CA ASN A 231 3.61 -40.68 1.10
C ASN A 231 3.20 -39.81 2.30
N GLN A 232 3.42 -40.25 3.53
CA GLN A 232 3.17 -39.44 4.73
C GLN A 232 4.04 -38.17 4.77
N HIS A 233 5.31 -38.28 4.38
CA HIS A 233 6.20 -37.11 4.32
C HIS A 233 5.76 -36.12 3.24
N THR A 234 5.20 -36.61 2.13
CA THR A 234 4.65 -35.76 1.06
C THR A 234 3.35 -35.09 1.50
N GLU A 235 2.49 -35.76 2.25
CA GLU A 235 1.26 -35.19 2.81
C GLU A 235 1.54 -34.14 3.91
N GLU A 236 2.55 -34.33 4.76
CA GLU A 236 2.98 -33.33 5.75
C GLU A 236 3.56 -32.06 5.10
N LEU A 237 4.30 -32.19 4.00
CA LEU A 237 4.82 -31.05 3.23
C LEU A 237 3.70 -30.22 2.58
N VAL A 238 2.65 -30.88 2.07
CA VAL A 238 1.49 -30.21 1.46
C VAL A 238 0.62 -29.51 2.50
N GLN A 239 0.40 -30.11 3.69
CA GLN A 239 -0.33 -29.45 4.78
C GLN A 239 0.44 -28.26 5.37
N HIS A 240 1.78 -28.30 5.36
CA HIS A 240 2.58 -27.17 5.82
C HIS A 240 2.52 -25.98 4.85
N GLU A 241 2.54 -26.22 3.52
CA GLU A 241 2.32 -25.17 2.52
C GLU A 241 0.92 -24.53 2.62
N GLU A 242 -0.13 -25.32 2.81
CA GLU A 242 -1.50 -24.80 2.95
C GLU A 242 -1.68 -23.96 4.23
N SER A 243 -1.01 -24.33 5.33
CA SER A 243 -1.08 -23.58 6.59
C SER A 243 -0.35 -22.22 6.54
N VAL A 244 0.73 -22.11 5.77
CA VAL A 244 1.51 -20.86 5.61
C VAL A 244 0.77 -19.86 4.70
N GLU A 245 0.01 -20.32 3.71
CA GLU A 245 -0.79 -19.46 2.83
C GLU A 245 -2.03 -18.86 3.55
N VAL A 246 -2.64 -19.60 4.48
CA VAL A 246 -3.79 -19.13 5.27
C VAL A 246 -3.36 -18.11 6.35
N GLU A 247 -2.17 -18.25 6.93
CA GLU A 247 -1.66 -17.30 7.94
C GLU A 247 -1.19 -15.97 7.31
N ALA A 248 -0.64 -16.01 6.08
CA ALA A 248 -0.24 -14.80 5.35
C ALA A 248 -1.44 -13.96 4.84
N THR A 249 -2.57 -14.61 4.55
CA THR A 249 -3.81 -13.94 4.12
C THR A 249 -4.60 -13.36 5.29
N ALA A 250 -4.57 -13.99 6.47
CA ALA A 250 -5.19 -13.45 7.68
C ALA A 250 -4.46 -12.22 8.25
N ALA A 251 -3.12 -12.19 8.17
CA ALA A 251 -2.31 -11.06 8.66
C ALA A 251 -2.49 -9.78 7.80
N THR A 252 -2.84 -9.91 6.51
CA THR A 252 -3.04 -8.78 5.61
C THR A 252 -4.43 -8.14 5.75
N GLU A 253 -5.45 -8.90 6.15
CA GLU A 253 -6.79 -8.34 6.42
C GLU A 253 -6.89 -7.63 7.78
N GLU A 254 -6.12 -8.06 8.79
CA GLU A 254 -6.14 -7.42 10.11
C GLU A 254 -5.45 -6.03 10.14
N ASP A 255 -4.44 -5.81 9.29
CA ASP A 255 -3.74 -4.52 9.18
C ASP A 255 -4.57 -3.49 8.39
N ALA A 256 -5.27 -3.92 7.33
CA ALA A 256 -6.15 -3.05 6.54
C ALA A 256 -7.37 -2.53 7.34
N ASN A 257 -7.84 -3.30 8.32
CA ASN A 257 -8.95 -2.91 9.19
C ASN A 257 -8.53 -1.99 10.36
N LYS A 258 -7.25 -1.91 10.70
CA LYS A 258 -6.75 -0.99 11.73
C LYS A 258 -6.44 0.40 11.17
N GLU A 259 -6.02 0.52 9.91
CA GLU A 259 -5.79 1.82 9.27
C GLU A 259 -7.08 2.57 8.89
N SER A 260 -8.20 1.86 8.68
CA SER A 260 -9.48 2.47 8.31
C SER A 260 -10.27 3.07 9.49
N VAL A 261 -9.90 2.76 10.74
CA VAL A 261 -10.59 3.27 11.95
C VAL A 261 -9.92 4.55 12.50
N LEU A 262 -8.78 4.97 11.97
CA LEU A 262 -8.05 6.18 12.40
C LEU A 262 -8.30 7.42 11.52
N ILE A 263 -9.21 7.32 10.55
CA ILE A 263 -9.63 8.44 9.69
C ILE A 263 -11.15 8.55 9.69
N LEU A 264 -11.71 9.03 10.81
CA LEU A 264 -13.02 9.69 10.96
C LEU A 264 -13.11 10.30 12.37
#